data_AF-A0A7J8V2L6-F1
#
_entry.id   AF-A0A7J8V2L6-F1
#
_cell.length_a   1.000
_cell.length_b   1.000
_cell.length_c   1.000
_cell.angle_alpha   90.00
_cell.angle_beta   90.00
_cell.angle_gamma   90.00
#
_symmetry.space_group_name_H-M   'P 1'
#
loop_
_entity.id
_entity.type
_entity.pdbx_description
1 polymer ?
#
loop_
_entity_poly.entity_id
_entity_poly.type
_entity_poly.pdbx_seq_one_letter_code
_entity_poly.pdbx_strand_id
1 'polypeptide(L)'
;MGGIVAQLQDHFPDASFMVFNFREGEKRSQISDILTQYDMTVMDYPRQYEGCPLLPLEMIHHFLRSSESWLSLEGQQNVLLMHCERGGWPILAFMLSGLLLYRKQYTGEQKTLEMIYKQAPRDLLQLLSPLNPQPSQLRYLQYISRRNLGSDWPPSDTPLFLDRLILRILPLFEGGKGCRPAVRVYGQDPETPANRSSKLLFSTSKTKKQIRHFLKEECAMVKIDIHCRIQGDIVLECIHLDEDLVREEMIFRVMFNTAFVRANVLMLYRDEIDVLWDAKDQFPKDFTAEELNHTYIFIRYFFRILMLL
;
A
#
# COMPACT_ATOMS: atom_id res chain seq x y z
N MET A 1 -29.36 -3.75 2.35
CA MET A 1 -28.73 -2.62 3.07
C MET A 1 -29.71 -1.52 3.48
N GLY A 2 -30.76 -1.20 2.70
CA GLY A 2 -31.75 -0.17 3.12
C GLY A 2 -32.31 -0.34 4.54
N GLY A 3 -32.53 -1.59 4.99
CA GLY A 3 -32.95 -1.87 6.37
C GLY A 3 -31.92 -1.49 7.45
N ILE A 4 -30.61 -1.58 7.17
CA ILE A 4 -29.55 -1.22 8.13
C ILE A 4 -29.45 0.31 8.25
N VAL A 5 -29.60 1.01 7.13
CA VAL A 5 -29.56 2.49 7.09
C VAL A 5 -30.75 3.09 7.83
N ALA A 6 -31.95 2.52 7.61
CA ALA A 6 -33.15 2.91 8.37
C ALA A 6 -32.97 2.68 9.88
N GLN A 7 -32.45 1.51 10.29
CA GLN A 7 -32.18 1.21 11.70
C GLN A 7 -31.14 2.17 12.33
N LEU A 8 -30.15 2.63 11.57
CA LEU A 8 -29.16 3.60 12.02
C LEU A 8 -29.79 4.98 12.28
N GLN A 9 -30.67 5.43 11.39
CA GLN A 9 -31.41 6.68 11.59
C GLN A 9 -32.38 6.58 12.77
N ASP A 10 -33.07 5.46 12.93
CA ASP A 10 -33.96 5.23 14.07
C ASP A 10 -33.20 5.26 15.42
N HIS A 11 -31.96 4.76 15.45
CA HIS A 11 -31.12 4.79 16.65
C HIS A 11 -30.48 6.16 16.92
N PHE A 12 -30.26 6.97 15.89
CA PHE A 12 -29.62 8.27 15.98
C PHE A 12 -30.40 9.32 15.17
N PRO A 13 -31.62 9.69 15.61
CA PRO A 13 -32.53 10.52 14.82
C PRO A 13 -32.02 11.95 14.59
N ASP A 14 -31.22 12.48 15.53
CA ASP A 14 -30.65 13.82 15.46
C ASP A 14 -29.23 13.85 14.85
N ALA A 15 -28.72 12.69 14.40
CA ALA A 15 -27.38 12.59 13.86
C ALA A 15 -27.31 12.94 12.37
N SER A 16 -26.27 13.70 12.01
CA SER A 16 -25.90 13.92 10.61
C SER A 16 -24.81 12.92 10.23
N PHE A 17 -24.94 12.31 9.05
CA PHE A 17 -24.05 11.25 8.59
C PHE A 17 -23.23 11.69 7.36
N MET A 18 -21.91 11.50 7.46
CA MET A 18 -21.01 11.49 6.31
C MET A 18 -20.48 10.07 6.10
N VAL A 19 -20.62 9.57 4.87
CA VAL A 19 -20.23 8.23 4.49
C VAL A 19 -19.01 8.27 3.59
N PHE A 20 -17.98 7.54 3.97
CA PHE A 20 -16.83 7.24 3.12
C PHE A 20 -16.98 5.85 2.53
N ASN A 21 -17.23 5.78 1.23
CA ASN A 21 -17.48 4.54 0.50
C ASN A 21 -16.25 4.13 -0.32
N PHE A 22 -15.61 3.02 0.05
CA PHE A 22 -14.49 2.42 -0.67
C PHE A 22 -15.00 1.37 -1.65
N ARG A 23 -15.11 1.75 -2.93
CA ARG A 23 -15.78 0.97 -3.99
C ARG A 23 -14.80 0.22 -4.89
N GLU A 24 -15.29 -0.86 -5.49
CA GLU A 24 -14.62 -1.62 -6.54
C GLU A 24 -14.85 -0.98 -7.93
N GLY A 25 -13.78 -0.85 -8.70
CA GLY A 25 -13.84 -0.34 -10.08
C GLY A 25 -14.19 1.14 -10.20
N GLU A 26 -14.58 1.57 -11.40
CA GLU A 26 -14.83 2.99 -11.73
C GLU A 26 -16.32 3.38 -11.76
N LYS A 27 -17.22 2.39 -11.69
CA LYS A 27 -18.67 2.62 -11.71
C LYS A 27 -19.17 3.11 -10.35
N ARG A 28 -20.18 3.97 -10.40
CA ARG A 28 -20.92 4.41 -9.21
C ARG A 28 -21.51 3.19 -8.50
N SER A 29 -21.31 3.11 -7.18
CA SER A 29 -21.78 1.97 -6.40
C SER A 29 -23.28 2.10 -6.13
N GLN A 30 -24.02 1.00 -6.26
CA GLN A 30 -25.45 0.95 -5.91
C GLN A 30 -25.70 1.37 -4.45
N ILE A 31 -24.71 1.18 -3.57
CA ILE A 31 -24.84 1.61 -2.17
C ILE A 31 -24.85 3.13 -2.05
N SER A 32 -24.06 3.84 -2.88
CA SER A 32 -23.96 5.30 -2.86
C SER A 32 -25.33 5.90 -3.19
N ASP A 33 -26.03 5.30 -4.17
CA ASP A 33 -27.38 5.73 -4.55
C ASP A 33 -28.40 5.50 -3.42
N ILE A 34 -28.33 4.36 -2.73
CA ILE A 34 -29.21 4.06 -1.59
C ILE A 34 -28.95 5.05 -0.45
N LEU A 35 -27.69 5.25 -0.05
CA LEU A 35 -27.34 6.10 1.09
C LEU A 35 -27.73 7.58 0.86
N THR A 36 -27.60 8.04 -0.39
CA THR A 36 -28.03 9.39 -0.77
C THR A 36 -29.55 9.58 -0.59
N GLN A 37 -30.37 8.54 -0.77
CA GLN A 37 -31.82 8.61 -0.54
C GLN A 37 -32.18 8.81 0.93
N TYR A 38 -31.25 8.54 1.85
CA TYR A 38 -31.40 8.75 3.30
C TYR A 38 -30.72 10.05 3.77
N ASP A 39 -30.53 11.02 2.88
CA ASP A 39 -29.93 12.33 3.19
C ASP A 39 -28.51 12.24 3.81
N MET A 40 -27.78 11.18 3.48
CA MET A 40 -26.39 11.01 3.92
C MET A 40 -25.44 11.63 2.90
N THR A 41 -24.43 12.37 3.39
CA THR A 41 -23.37 12.92 2.53
C THR A 41 -22.38 11.81 2.17
N VAL A 42 -22.39 11.33 0.93
CA VAL A 42 -21.52 10.23 0.49
C VAL A 42 -20.31 10.74 -0.29
N MET A 43 -19.13 10.26 0.10
CA MET A 43 -17.85 10.49 -0.59
C MET A 43 -17.28 9.16 -1.06
N ASP A 44 -17.14 9.00 -2.37
CA ASP A 44 -16.67 7.77 -3.01
C ASP A 44 -15.14 7.79 -3.23
N TYR A 45 -14.47 6.71 -2.80
CA TYR A 45 -13.04 6.45 -3.01
C TYR A 45 -12.83 5.09 -3.65
N PRO A 46 -11.78 4.89 -4.47
CA PRO A 46 -11.43 3.55 -4.91
C PRO A 46 -10.96 2.70 -3.72
N ARG A 47 -11.16 1.38 -3.78
CA ARG A 47 -10.70 0.48 -2.71
C ARG A 47 -9.18 0.19 -2.74
N GLN A 48 -8.50 0.56 -3.82
CA GLN A 48 -7.08 0.27 -4.04
C GLN A 48 -6.44 1.24 -5.04
N TYR A 49 -5.11 1.26 -5.06
CA TYR A 49 -4.26 1.92 -6.03
C TYR A 49 -3.27 0.88 -6.60
N GLU A 50 -3.42 0.53 -7.87
CA GLU A 50 -2.55 -0.45 -8.57
C GLU A 50 -2.37 -1.77 -7.79
N GLY A 51 -3.49 -2.35 -7.36
CA GLY A 51 -3.49 -3.59 -6.57
C GLY A 51 -3.18 -3.41 -5.09
N CYS A 52 -2.61 -2.28 -4.67
CA CYS A 52 -2.31 -1.99 -3.27
C CYS A 52 -3.56 -1.44 -2.57
N PRO A 53 -4.02 -1.99 -1.43
CA PRO A 53 -5.18 -1.49 -0.69
C PRO A 53 -4.82 -0.23 0.11
N LEU A 54 -4.41 0.79 -0.63
CA LEU A 54 -4.02 2.13 -0.26
C LEU A 54 -4.60 3.10 -1.28
N LEU A 55 -4.56 4.37 -0.94
CA LEU A 55 -4.94 5.48 -1.82
C LEU A 55 -3.73 6.38 -2.07
N PRO A 56 -3.73 7.16 -3.15
CA PRO A 56 -2.79 8.26 -3.31
C PRO A 56 -2.83 9.20 -2.10
N LEU A 57 -1.67 9.78 -1.73
CA LEU A 57 -1.52 10.60 -0.54
C LEU A 57 -2.47 11.81 -0.55
N GLU A 58 -2.73 12.38 -1.72
CA GLU A 58 -3.70 13.46 -1.90
C GLU A 58 -5.12 13.04 -1.46
N MET A 59 -5.58 11.85 -1.87
CA MET A 59 -6.90 11.33 -1.50
C MET A 59 -6.96 10.98 -0.01
N ILE A 60 -5.87 10.44 0.55
CA ILE A 60 -5.75 10.20 1.99
C ILE A 60 -5.89 11.51 2.74
N HIS A 61 -5.19 12.57 2.33
CA HIS A 61 -5.28 13.88 2.96
C HIS A 61 -6.70 14.46 2.87
N HIS A 62 -7.33 14.39 1.70
CA HIS A 62 -8.71 14.84 1.52
C HIS A 62 -9.65 14.13 2.52
N PHE A 63 -9.59 12.79 2.60
CA PHE A 63 -10.36 12.02 3.57
C PHE A 63 -10.12 12.49 5.01
N LEU A 64 -8.86 12.67 5.43
CA LEU A 64 -8.51 13.07 6.80
C LEU A 64 -9.07 14.46 7.14
N ARG A 65 -8.92 15.42 6.23
CA ARG A 65 -9.42 16.80 6.41
C ARG A 65 -10.93 16.87 6.43
N SER A 66 -11.59 16.16 5.51
CA SER A 66 -13.06 16.08 5.49
C SER A 66 -13.59 15.43 6.77
N SER A 67 -12.96 14.34 7.22
CA SER A 67 -13.32 13.65 8.47
C SER A 67 -13.17 14.53 9.70
N GLU A 68 -12.04 15.24 9.82
CA GLU A 68 -11.77 16.16 10.93
C GLU A 68 -12.73 17.34 10.93
N SER A 69 -12.98 17.93 9.76
CA SER A 69 -13.91 19.06 9.63
C SER A 69 -15.32 18.64 10.03
N TRP A 70 -15.80 17.52 9.51
CA TRP A 70 -17.14 16.98 9.82
C TRP A 70 -17.32 16.70 11.32
N LEU A 71 -16.37 15.99 11.92
CA LEU A 71 -16.45 15.62 13.33
C LEU A 71 -16.15 16.76 14.31
N SER A 72 -15.72 17.93 13.82
CA SER A 72 -15.44 19.12 14.63
C SER A 72 -16.51 20.20 14.50
N LEU A 73 -17.55 19.98 13.68
CA LEU A 73 -18.68 20.91 13.56
C LEU A 73 -19.47 20.92 14.88
N GLU A 74 -19.50 22.08 15.53
CA GLU A 74 -20.22 22.30 16.78
C GLU A 74 -21.75 22.37 16.56
N GLY A 75 -22.52 21.95 17.57
CA GLY A 75 -23.99 22.06 17.56
C GLY A 75 -24.75 20.95 16.82
N GLN A 76 -24.06 19.91 16.34
CA GLN A 76 -24.67 18.75 15.68
C GLN A 76 -24.03 17.43 16.14
N GLN A 77 -24.81 16.36 16.17
CA GLN A 77 -24.28 15.01 16.41
C GLN A 77 -23.75 14.42 15.09
N ASN A 78 -22.49 14.70 14.79
CA ASN A 78 -21.87 14.27 13.53
C ASN A 78 -21.28 12.85 13.64
N VAL A 79 -21.71 11.97 12.73
CA VAL A 79 -21.26 10.57 12.66
C VAL A 79 -20.56 10.31 11.34
N LEU A 80 -19.41 9.62 11.39
CA LEU A 80 -18.76 9.08 10.21
C LEU A 80 -19.10 7.60 10.05
N LEU A 81 -19.52 7.23 8.84
CA LEU A 81 -19.70 5.84 8.44
C LEU A 81 -18.63 5.50 7.40
N MET A 82 -17.88 4.42 7.62
CA MET A 82 -16.93 3.91 6.65
C MET A 82 -17.47 2.59 6.10
N HIS A 83 -17.69 2.54 4.80
CA HIS A 83 -18.17 1.36 4.10
C HIS A 83 -17.14 0.94 3.06
N CYS A 84 -16.96 -0.37 2.88
CA CYS A 84 -16.18 -0.89 1.77
C CYS A 84 -16.91 -2.05 1.11
N GLU A 85 -16.78 -2.15 -0.22
CA GLU A 85 -17.22 -3.35 -0.94
C GLU A 85 -16.31 -4.56 -0.62
N ARG A 86 -16.71 -5.76 -1.07
CA ARG A 86 -15.97 -7.00 -0.80
C ARG A 86 -14.49 -6.82 -1.13
N GLY A 87 -13.57 -7.29 -0.27
CA GLY A 87 -12.13 -7.09 -0.46
C GLY A 87 -11.58 -5.76 0.06
N GLY A 88 -12.43 -4.78 0.39
CA GLY A 88 -11.98 -3.46 0.85
C GLY A 88 -11.66 -3.34 2.35
N TRP A 89 -11.68 -4.43 3.12
CA TRP A 89 -11.33 -4.38 4.54
C TRP A 89 -9.92 -3.81 4.80
N PRO A 90 -8.86 -4.21 4.08
CA PRO A 90 -7.51 -3.68 4.32
C PRO A 90 -7.42 -2.16 4.14
N ILE A 91 -8.10 -1.57 3.15
CA ILE A 91 -8.12 -0.11 2.96
C ILE A 91 -8.93 0.56 4.08
N LEU A 92 -10.08 0.00 4.47
CA LEU A 92 -10.89 0.54 5.57
C LEU A 92 -10.08 0.57 6.87
N ALA A 93 -9.38 -0.53 7.18
CA ALA A 93 -8.51 -0.64 8.34
C ALA A 93 -7.39 0.42 8.34
N PHE A 94 -6.75 0.64 7.19
CA PHE A 94 -5.74 1.68 7.02
C PHE A 94 -6.32 3.08 7.22
N MET A 95 -7.42 3.41 6.54
CA MET A 95 -8.02 4.75 6.58
C MET A 95 -8.53 5.10 7.98
N LEU A 96 -9.12 4.14 8.68
CA LEU A 96 -9.53 4.30 10.08
C LEU A 96 -8.32 4.50 11.00
N SER A 97 -7.27 3.70 10.85
CA SER A 97 -6.01 3.87 11.61
C SER A 97 -5.39 5.25 11.36
N GLY A 98 -5.38 5.69 10.10
CA GLY A 98 -4.94 7.01 9.68
C GLY A 98 -5.72 8.12 10.36
N LEU A 99 -7.06 8.03 10.40
CA LEU A 99 -7.92 9.01 11.08
C LEU A 99 -7.65 9.09 12.58
N LEU A 100 -7.53 7.94 13.25
CA LEU A 100 -7.26 7.85 14.68
C LEU A 100 -5.91 8.50 15.06
N LEU A 101 -4.87 8.24 14.27
CA LEU A 101 -3.55 8.85 14.43
C LEU A 101 -3.56 10.33 14.04
N TYR A 102 -4.30 10.68 12.99
CA TYR A 102 -4.46 12.05 12.54
C TYR A 102 -5.11 12.90 13.63
N ARG A 103 -6.20 12.44 14.24
CA ARG A 103 -6.87 13.12 15.36
C ARG A 103 -6.18 12.99 16.73
N LYS A 104 -5.00 12.36 16.78
CA LYS A 104 -4.22 12.13 18.02
C LYS A 104 -4.99 11.34 19.09
N GLN A 105 -5.98 10.54 18.71
CA GLN A 105 -6.71 9.66 19.63
C GLN A 105 -5.87 8.44 20.02
N TYR A 106 -4.96 8.03 19.13
CA TYR A 106 -4.02 6.93 19.34
C TYR A 106 -2.60 7.37 19.02
N THR A 107 -1.62 6.62 19.56
CA THR A 107 -0.20 6.78 19.28
C THR A 107 0.42 5.43 18.89
N GLY A 108 1.44 5.48 18.04
CA GLY A 108 2.09 4.28 17.48
C GLY A 108 1.32 3.72 16.29
N GLU A 109 1.91 3.85 15.11
CA GLU A 109 1.34 3.46 13.82
C GLU A 109 1.06 1.96 13.78
N GLN A 110 2.05 1.16 14.17
CA GLN A 110 1.96 -0.29 14.14
C GLN A 110 0.89 -0.82 15.08
N LYS A 111 0.91 -0.37 16.35
CA LYS A 111 -0.06 -0.80 17.36
C LYS A 111 -1.49 -0.47 16.94
N THR A 112 -1.70 0.72 16.37
CA THR A 112 -3.02 1.17 15.91
C THR A 112 -3.51 0.29 14.75
N LEU A 113 -2.66 0.07 13.73
CA LEU A 113 -3.01 -0.75 12.58
C LEU A 113 -3.37 -2.18 13.00
N GLU A 114 -2.53 -2.82 13.82
CA GLU A 114 -2.77 -4.17 14.31
C GLU A 114 -4.06 -4.29 15.13
N MET A 115 -4.37 -3.28 15.95
CA MET A 115 -5.62 -3.24 16.74
C MET A 115 -6.85 -3.22 15.83
N ILE A 116 -6.83 -2.42 14.75
CA ILE A 116 -7.94 -2.35 13.81
C ILE A 116 -8.04 -3.64 12.99
N TYR A 117 -6.94 -4.20 12.50
CA TYR A 117 -6.96 -5.47 11.75
C TYR A 117 -7.55 -6.63 12.56
N LYS A 118 -7.37 -6.64 13.90
CA LYS A 118 -7.95 -7.66 14.80
C LYS A 118 -9.47 -7.61 14.90
N GLN A 119 -10.13 -6.57 14.38
CA GLN A 119 -11.59 -6.47 14.33
C GLN A 119 -12.21 -7.36 13.24
N ALA A 120 -11.41 -7.82 12.27
CA ALA A 120 -11.85 -8.81 11.29
C ALA A 120 -11.27 -10.21 11.61
N PRO A 121 -12.00 -11.30 11.27
CA PRO A 121 -11.46 -12.65 11.37
C PRO A 121 -10.17 -12.78 10.54
N ARG A 122 -9.12 -13.39 11.13
CA ARG A 122 -7.80 -13.52 10.46
C ARG A 122 -7.88 -14.27 9.14
N ASP A 123 -8.68 -15.33 9.10
CA ASP A 123 -8.84 -16.19 7.92
C ASP A 123 -9.48 -15.45 6.74
N LEU A 124 -10.23 -14.37 7.03
CA LEU A 124 -10.79 -13.53 5.99
C LEU A 124 -9.69 -12.71 5.29
N LEU A 125 -8.64 -12.28 6.00
CA LEU A 125 -7.62 -11.38 5.45
C LEU A 125 -6.85 -12.00 4.27
N GLN A 126 -6.45 -13.26 4.41
CA GLN A 126 -5.75 -14.00 3.34
C GLN A 126 -6.64 -14.23 2.12
N LEU A 127 -7.96 -14.34 2.31
CA LEU A 127 -8.93 -14.46 1.22
C LEU A 127 -9.19 -13.12 0.50
N LEU A 128 -8.93 -11.98 1.16
CA LEU A 128 -9.20 -10.65 0.60
C LEU A 128 -8.01 -10.04 -0.15
N SER A 129 -6.77 -10.43 0.19
CA SER A 129 -5.55 -9.97 -0.51
C SER A 129 -4.47 -11.05 -0.51
N PRO A 130 -3.90 -11.41 -1.67
CA PRO A 130 -2.84 -12.41 -1.74
C PRO A 130 -1.56 -11.96 -1.03
N LEU A 131 -1.28 -10.65 -1.04
CA LEU A 131 -0.15 -10.04 -0.35
C LEU A 131 -0.57 -9.47 0.99
N ASN A 132 0.34 -9.49 1.97
CA ASN A 132 0.23 -8.71 3.19
C ASN A 132 0.55 -7.23 2.88
N PRO A 133 -0.44 -6.32 2.93
CA PRO A 133 -0.24 -4.92 2.57
C PRO A 133 0.24 -4.05 3.74
N GLN A 134 0.36 -4.63 4.95
CA GLN A 134 0.67 -3.86 6.16
C GLN A 134 1.98 -3.07 6.05
N PRO A 135 3.07 -3.57 5.44
CA PRO A 135 4.31 -2.79 5.32
C PRO A 135 4.14 -1.48 4.56
N SER A 136 3.46 -1.49 3.41
CA SER A 136 3.13 -0.26 2.68
C SER A 136 2.14 0.63 3.45
N GLN A 137 1.16 0.04 4.13
CA GLN A 137 0.24 0.80 4.97
C GLN A 137 0.95 1.50 6.13
N LEU A 138 1.87 0.82 6.83
CA LEU A 138 2.66 1.40 7.90
C LEU A 138 3.51 2.56 7.42
N ARG A 139 4.12 2.45 6.22
CA ARG A 139 4.86 3.57 5.62
C ARG A 139 3.99 4.81 5.45
N TYR A 140 2.77 4.65 4.94
CA TYR A 140 1.84 5.79 4.78
C TYR A 140 1.30 6.31 6.12
N LEU A 141 1.08 5.45 7.12
CA LEU A 141 0.75 5.89 8.48
C LEU A 141 1.89 6.73 9.08
N GLN A 142 3.15 6.35 8.84
CA GLN A 142 4.31 7.15 9.26
C GLN A 142 4.36 8.51 8.54
N TYR A 143 3.93 8.59 7.27
CA TYR A 143 3.79 9.87 6.57
C TYR A 143 2.73 10.77 7.23
N ILE A 144 1.59 10.21 7.63
CA ILE A 144 0.51 10.92 8.33
C ILE A 144 0.95 11.40 9.72
N SER A 145 1.63 10.55 10.49
CA SER A 145 2.08 10.89 11.84
C SER A 145 3.12 12.00 11.87
N ARG A 146 3.97 12.08 10.83
CA ARG A 146 5.05 13.07 10.70
C ARG A 146 4.58 14.45 10.24
N ARG A 147 3.28 14.66 9.97
CA ARG A 147 2.73 15.93 9.47
C ARG A 147 3.07 17.17 10.31
N ASN A 148 3.27 16.99 11.63
CA ASN A 148 3.56 18.10 12.56
C ASN A 148 4.97 18.70 12.39
N LEU A 149 5.78 18.20 11.44
CA LEU A 149 7.14 18.67 11.19
C LEU A 149 7.20 19.81 10.15
N GLY A 150 6.06 20.28 9.61
CA GLY A 150 5.98 21.41 8.66
C GLY A 150 4.59 22.06 8.62
N SER A 151 4.49 23.25 8.00
CA SER A 151 3.23 24.02 7.89
C SER A 151 2.26 23.46 6.84
N ASP A 152 2.79 22.86 5.77
CA ASP A 152 2.01 22.36 4.63
C ASP A 152 2.19 20.84 4.50
N TRP A 153 1.12 20.09 4.77
CA TRP A 153 1.04 18.64 4.58
C TRP A 153 -0.19 18.31 3.71
N PRO A 154 -0.07 17.38 2.74
CA PRO A 154 1.12 16.64 2.35
C PRO A 154 2.15 17.54 1.65
N PRO A 155 3.44 17.19 1.70
CA PRO A 155 4.47 17.89 0.93
C PRO A 155 4.16 17.82 -0.57
N SER A 156 4.61 18.80 -1.34
CA SER A 156 4.52 18.77 -2.79
C SER A 156 5.28 17.57 -3.35
N ASP A 157 4.75 16.98 -4.43
CA ASP A 157 5.42 15.87 -5.09
C ASP A 157 6.79 16.27 -5.63
N THR A 158 7.79 15.43 -5.38
CA THR A 158 9.15 15.60 -5.91
C THR A 158 9.31 14.70 -7.13
N PRO A 159 9.51 15.23 -8.35
CA PRO A 159 9.86 14.39 -9.49
C PRO A 159 11.25 13.77 -9.28
N LEU A 160 11.39 12.48 -9.55
CA LEU A 160 12.63 11.73 -9.43
C LEU A 160 12.84 10.87 -10.67
N PHE A 161 14.10 10.57 -10.97
CA PHE A 161 14.48 9.59 -11.97
C PHE A 161 14.92 8.30 -11.29
N LEU A 162 14.13 7.24 -11.41
CA LEU A 162 14.45 5.91 -10.91
C LEU A 162 15.50 5.27 -11.81
N ASP A 163 16.76 5.30 -11.37
CA ASP A 163 17.89 4.76 -12.11
C ASP A 163 17.89 3.23 -12.09
N ARG A 164 17.89 2.65 -10.87
CA ARG A 164 18.05 1.21 -10.69
C ARG A 164 17.47 0.68 -9.39
N LEU A 165 17.24 -0.62 -9.40
CA LEU A 165 16.87 -1.43 -8.25
C LEU A 165 18.00 -2.41 -7.93
N ILE A 166 18.45 -2.42 -6.67
CA ILE A 166 19.46 -3.35 -6.17
C ILE A 166 18.78 -4.32 -5.20
N LEU A 167 18.78 -5.59 -5.56
CA LEU A 167 18.20 -6.70 -4.82
C LEU A 167 19.31 -7.50 -4.13
N ARG A 168 19.27 -7.60 -2.80
CA ARG A 168 20.17 -8.49 -2.05
C ARG A 168 19.42 -9.73 -1.62
N ILE A 169 20.03 -10.89 -1.86
CA ILE A 169 19.49 -12.21 -1.52
C ILE A 169 18.12 -12.40 -2.19
N LEU A 170 18.12 -12.52 -3.52
CA LEU A 170 16.91 -12.80 -4.28
C LEU A 170 16.38 -14.19 -3.88
N PRO A 171 15.06 -14.37 -3.63
CA PRO A 171 14.53 -15.68 -3.30
C PRO A 171 14.72 -16.63 -4.49
N LEU A 172 14.93 -17.90 -4.17
CA LEU A 172 15.17 -18.94 -5.17
C LEU A 172 13.84 -19.62 -5.53
N PHE A 173 13.59 -19.75 -6.82
CA PHE A 173 12.43 -20.42 -7.42
C PHE A 173 12.88 -21.68 -8.16
N GLU A 174 11.94 -22.33 -8.87
CA GLU A 174 12.21 -23.50 -9.73
C GLU A 174 12.94 -24.66 -8.99
N GLY A 175 12.59 -24.89 -7.72
CA GLY A 175 13.24 -25.91 -6.89
C GLY A 175 14.62 -25.52 -6.36
N GLY A 176 14.91 -24.23 -6.25
CA GLY A 176 16.16 -23.70 -5.69
C GLY A 176 17.25 -23.42 -6.74
N LYS A 177 16.91 -23.43 -8.03
CA LYS A 177 17.86 -23.30 -9.14
C LYS A 177 18.27 -21.85 -9.42
N GLY A 178 17.37 -20.90 -9.21
CA GLY A 178 17.62 -19.51 -9.55
C GLY A 178 16.38 -18.64 -9.47
N CYS A 179 16.45 -17.45 -10.04
CA CYS A 179 15.32 -16.55 -10.17
C CYS A 179 15.44 -15.72 -11.44
N ARG A 180 14.30 -15.47 -12.08
CA ARG A 180 14.16 -14.61 -13.26
C ARG A 180 13.30 -13.40 -12.89
N PRO A 181 13.87 -12.34 -12.30
CA PRO A 181 13.12 -11.20 -11.82
C PRO A 181 12.68 -10.29 -12.97
N ALA A 182 11.43 -9.85 -12.95
CA ALA A 182 10.92 -8.79 -13.80
C ALA A 182 10.26 -7.71 -12.93
N VAL A 183 10.47 -6.45 -13.31
CA VAL A 183 10.00 -5.29 -12.55
C VAL A 183 8.89 -4.59 -13.30
N ARG A 184 7.90 -4.09 -12.56
CA ARG A 184 6.86 -3.17 -13.03
C ARG A 184 6.83 -1.95 -12.12
N VAL A 185 6.70 -0.78 -12.72
CA VAL A 185 6.57 0.50 -12.00
C VAL A 185 5.31 1.18 -12.49
N TYR A 186 4.43 1.48 -11.55
CA TYR A 186 3.18 2.19 -11.78
C TYR A 186 3.18 3.51 -11.02
N GLY A 187 2.53 4.51 -11.60
CA GLY A 187 2.39 5.83 -11.02
C GLY A 187 1.72 6.79 -12.00
N GLN A 188 1.55 8.03 -11.55
CA GLN A 188 1.07 9.10 -12.42
C GLN A 188 2.12 9.43 -13.50
N ASP A 189 1.66 9.83 -14.68
CA ASP A 189 2.53 10.26 -15.76
C ASP A 189 3.09 11.67 -15.48
N PRO A 190 4.42 11.83 -15.30
CA PRO A 190 5.01 13.15 -15.08
C PRO A 190 4.80 14.10 -16.26
N GLU A 191 4.60 13.58 -17.47
CA GLU A 191 4.41 14.36 -18.69
C GLU A 191 2.95 14.84 -18.88
N THR A 192 1.99 14.26 -18.15
CA THR A 192 0.57 14.68 -18.19
C THR A 192 0.01 14.89 -16.77
N PRO A 193 0.50 15.89 -16.01
CA PRO A 193 0.12 16.09 -14.61
C PRO A 193 -1.37 16.44 -14.41
N ALA A 194 -2.05 16.91 -15.46
CA ALA A 194 -3.50 17.12 -15.42
C ALA A 194 -4.29 15.79 -15.34
N ASN A 195 -3.70 14.68 -15.81
CA ASN A 195 -4.30 13.37 -15.70
C ASN A 195 -3.74 12.64 -14.46
N ARG A 196 -4.58 12.56 -13.43
CA ARG A 196 -4.24 11.94 -12.14
C ARG A 196 -4.37 10.41 -12.13
N SER A 197 -4.72 9.79 -13.26
CA SER A 197 -4.77 8.34 -13.36
C SER A 197 -3.36 7.74 -13.32
N SER A 198 -3.18 6.67 -12.56
CA SER A 198 -1.95 5.88 -12.62
C SER A 198 -1.88 5.06 -13.91
N LYS A 199 -0.66 4.79 -14.38
CA LYS A 199 -0.36 3.93 -15.52
C LYS A 199 0.94 3.16 -15.31
N LEU A 200 1.17 2.16 -16.14
CA LEU A 200 2.45 1.44 -16.21
C LEU A 200 3.55 2.33 -16.82
N LEU A 201 4.44 2.86 -15.98
CA LEU A 201 5.57 3.71 -16.37
C LEU A 201 6.74 2.90 -16.93
N PHE A 202 7.03 1.75 -16.31
CA PHE A 202 8.12 0.87 -16.71
C PHE A 202 7.72 -0.61 -16.58
N SER A 203 8.18 -1.44 -17.51
CA SER A 203 8.15 -2.89 -17.34
C SER A 203 9.31 -3.57 -18.04
N THR A 204 10.00 -4.46 -17.33
CA THR A 204 11.02 -5.36 -17.89
C THR A 204 10.44 -6.26 -19.00
N SER A 205 9.13 -6.52 -18.98
CA SER A 205 8.46 -7.45 -19.91
C SER A 205 8.33 -6.95 -21.36
N LYS A 206 8.55 -5.65 -21.64
CA LYS A 206 8.45 -5.12 -23.02
C LYS A 206 9.45 -5.76 -23.98
N THR A 207 10.54 -6.35 -23.47
CA THR A 207 11.53 -7.13 -24.23
C THR A 207 11.62 -8.56 -23.66
N LYS A 208 10.52 -9.33 -23.76
CA LYS A 208 10.41 -10.73 -23.27
C LYS A 208 11.60 -11.65 -23.61
N LYS A 209 12.33 -11.37 -24.70
CA LYS A 209 13.50 -12.16 -25.14
C LYS A 209 14.79 -11.94 -24.34
N GLN A 210 14.84 -11.02 -23.36
CA GLN A 210 16.06 -10.64 -22.65
C GLN A 210 15.99 -10.72 -21.12
N ILE A 211 14.92 -11.31 -20.56
CA ILE A 211 14.80 -11.39 -19.09
C ILE A 211 15.81 -12.42 -18.57
N ARG A 212 16.87 -11.92 -17.93
CA ARG A 212 17.97 -12.74 -17.43
C ARG A 212 17.49 -13.66 -16.31
N HIS A 213 17.82 -14.93 -16.45
CA HIS A 213 17.76 -15.88 -15.35
C HIS A 213 19.07 -15.77 -14.54
N PHE A 214 18.95 -15.54 -13.24
CA PHE A 214 20.07 -15.51 -12.30
C PHE A 214 20.15 -16.86 -11.59
N LEU A 215 21.29 -17.53 -11.70
CA LEU A 215 21.54 -18.77 -10.96
C LEU A 215 21.72 -18.47 -9.47
N LYS A 216 21.60 -19.51 -8.64
CA LYS A 216 21.69 -19.43 -7.18
C LYS A 216 22.87 -18.58 -6.67
N GLU A 217 24.05 -18.73 -7.27
CA GLU A 217 25.27 -18.02 -6.88
C GLU A 217 25.20 -16.52 -7.22
N GLU A 218 24.42 -16.16 -8.25
CA GLU A 218 24.23 -14.78 -8.72
C GLU A 218 23.12 -14.04 -7.95
N CYS A 219 22.20 -14.78 -7.32
CA CYS A 219 21.08 -14.24 -6.53
C CYS A 219 21.52 -13.51 -5.25
N ALA A 220 22.80 -13.58 -4.87
CA ALA A 220 23.32 -12.85 -3.70
C ALA A 220 23.16 -11.33 -3.86
N MET A 221 23.36 -10.79 -5.07
CA MET A 221 23.17 -9.38 -5.39
C MET A 221 22.83 -9.17 -6.87
N VAL A 222 21.57 -8.83 -7.12
CA VAL A 222 21.05 -8.54 -8.47
C VAL A 222 20.84 -7.04 -8.63
N LYS A 223 21.24 -6.49 -9.78
CA LYS A 223 21.01 -5.09 -10.15
C LYS A 223 20.13 -5.06 -11.40
N ILE A 224 19.06 -4.28 -11.35
CA ILE A 224 18.12 -4.12 -12.46
C ILE A 224 18.07 -2.63 -12.78
N ASP A 225 18.50 -2.27 -13.99
CA ASP A 225 18.42 -0.91 -14.50
C ASP A 225 16.98 -0.63 -14.98
N ILE A 226 16.43 0.53 -14.60
CA ILE A 226 15.02 0.90 -14.83
C ILE A 226 14.94 2.16 -15.71
N HIS A 227 15.68 3.20 -15.34
CA HIS A 227 15.78 4.46 -16.07
C HIS A 227 14.41 5.10 -16.41
N CYS A 228 13.54 5.32 -15.41
CA CYS A 228 12.23 5.92 -15.62
C CYS A 228 11.96 7.13 -14.70
N ARG A 229 11.24 8.14 -15.22
CA ARG A 229 10.75 9.26 -14.40
C ARG A 229 9.57 8.82 -13.55
N ILE A 230 9.53 9.24 -12.29
CA ILE A 230 8.50 8.93 -11.31
C ILE A 230 8.17 10.17 -10.47
N GLN A 231 6.91 10.33 -10.07
CA GLN A 231 6.46 11.44 -9.23
C GLN A 231 5.24 11.01 -8.41
N GLY A 232 5.14 11.49 -7.16
CA GLY A 232 4.01 11.23 -6.28
C GLY A 232 4.00 9.80 -5.77
N ASP A 233 2.83 9.17 -5.76
CA ASP A 233 2.63 7.81 -5.26
C ASP A 233 2.99 6.75 -6.31
N ILE A 234 3.99 5.92 -5.98
CA ILE A 234 4.57 4.91 -6.85
C ILE A 234 4.33 3.52 -6.29
N VAL A 235 3.88 2.60 -7.16
CA VAL A 235 3.82 1.16 -6.88
C VAL A 235 4.90 0.46 -7.70
N LEU A 236 5.83 -0.22 -7.03
CA LEU A 236 6.85 -1.04 -7.64
C LEU A 236 6.57 -2.50 -7.31
N GLU A 237 6.47 -3.33 -8.34
CA GLU A 237 6.33 -4.78 -8.22
C GLU A 237 7.59 -5.46 -8.77
N CYS A 238 8.03 -6.50 -8.08
CA CYS A 238 9.03 -7.43 -8.56
C CYS A 238 8.41 -8.83 -8.56
N ILE A 239 8.46 -9.48 -9.72
CA ILE A 239 7.90 -10.80 -9.94
C ILE A 239 8.99 -11.75 -10.44
N HIS A 240 8.82 -13.04 -10.20
CA HIS A 240 9.55 -14.09 -10.88
C HIS A 240 8.72 -14.57 -12.08
N LEU A 241 9.37 -14.67 -13.25
CA LEU A 241 8.81 -15.34 -14.43
C LEU A 241 9.34 -16.76 -14.53
N ASP A 242 8.46 -17.74 -14.65
CA ASP A 242 8.82 -19.14 -14.88
C ASP A 242 9.50 -19.33 -16.27
N GLU A 243 10.02 -20.52 -16.55
CA GLU A 243 10.72 -20.84 -17.81
C GLU A 243 9.86 -20.55 -19.06
N ASP A 244 8.53 -20.69 -18.94
CA ASP A 244 7.58 -20.40 -20.02
C ASP A 244 7.39 -18.89 -20.30
N LEU A 245 7.92 -18.02 -19.43
CA LEU A 245 7.76 -16.56 -19.48
C LEU A 245 6.30 -16.08 -19.45
N VAL A 246 5.39 -16.92 -18.96
CA VAL A 246 3.95 -16.68 -18.86
C VAL A 246 3.49 -16.75 -17.41
N ARG A 247 3.96 -17.74 -16.65
CA ARG A 247 3.62 -17.86 -15.23
C ARG A 247 4.42 -16.86 -14.42
N GLU A 248 3.71 -16.13 -13.56
CA GLU A 248 4.24 -15.07 -12.74
C GLU A 248 4.02 -15.39 -11.26
N GLU A 249 5.08 -15.29 -10.48
CA GLU A 249 5.03 -15.39 -9.03
C GLU A 249 5.47 -14.05 -8.41
N MET A 250 4.67 -13.51 -7.50
CA MET A 250 5.02 -12.25 -6.84
C MET A 250 6.20 -12.47 -5.89
N ILE A 251 7.29 -11.71 -6.10
CA ILE A 251 8.41 -11.67 -5.16
C ILE A 251 8.07 -10.66 -4.06
N PHE A 252 7.79 -9.42 -4.45
CA PHE A 252 7.34 -8.38 -3.54
C PHE A 252 6.65 -7.23 -4.28
N ARG A 253 5.87 -6.46 -3.52
CA ARG A 253 5.36 -5.15 -3.92
C ARG A 253 5.75 -4.10 -2.88
N VAL A 254 5.93 -2.87 -3.33
CA VAL A 254 6.06 -1.72 -2.44
C VAL A 254 5.29 -0.53 -3.00
N MET A 255 4.56 0.17 -2.14
CA MET A 255 4.03 1.49 -2.43
C MET A 255 4.75 2.56 -1.59
N PHE A 256 5.22 3.64 -2.23
CA PHE A 256 5.89 4.77 -1.55
C PHE A 256 5.56 6.08 -2.26
N ASN A 257 5.79 7.21 -1.60
CA ASN A 257 5.59 8.54 -2.20
C ASN A 257 6.96 9.24 -2.38
N THR A 258 7.20 9.83 -3.56
CA THR A 258 8.50 10.45 -3.90
C THR A 258 8.87 11.63 -3.00
N ALA A 259 7.89 12.35 -2.45
CA ALA A 259 8.15 13.48 -1.55
C ALA A 259 8.81 13.07 -0.22
N PHE A 260 8.76 11.79 0.14
CA PHE A 260 9.36 11.25 1.37
C PHE A 260 10.69 10.52 1.15
N VAL A 261 11.18 10.49 -0.10
CA VAL A 261 12.49 9.94 -0.44
C VAL A 261 13.57 10.93 -0.02
N ARG A 262 14.59 10.44 0.68
CA ARG A 262 15.73 11.26 1.14
C ARG A 262 17.02 10.79 0.49
N ALA A 263 17.93 11.74 0.24
CA ALA A 263 19.24 11.48 -0.36
C ALA A 263 19.19 10.66 -1.67
N ASN A 264 18.07 10.77 -2.41
CA ASN A 264 17.79 10.03 -3.65
C ASN A 264 17.94 8.50 -3.51
N VAL A 265 17.69 7.96 -2.32
CA VAL A 265 17.75 6.52 -2.05
C VAL A 265 16.56 6.11 -1.20
N LEU A 266 15.88 5.04 -1.58
CA LEU A 266 14.93 4.34 -0.71
C LEU A 266 15.49 2.96 -0.37
N MET A 267 15.75 2.74 0.92
CA MET A 267 16.25 1.49 1.48
C MET A 267 15.12 0.79 2.22
N LEU A 268 14.88 -0.48 1.92
CA LEU A 268 13.78 -1.26 2.48
C LEU A 268 14.25 -2.64 2.91
N TYR A 269 13.80 -3.07 4.08
CA TYR A 269 13.99 -4.42 4.58
C TYR A 269 12.78 -5.32 4.31
N ARG A 270 12.92 -6.62 4.55
CA ARG A 270 11.88 -7.64 4.37
C ARG A 270 10.53 -7.28 5.02
N ASP A 271 10.58 -6.73 6.23
CA ASP A 271 9.43 -6.33 7.02
C ASP A 271 8.81 -5.00 6.55
N GLU A 272 9.45 -4.33 5.60
CA GLU A 272 9.01 -3.08 4.99
C GLU A 272 8.50 -3.26 3.55
N ILE A 273 8.32 -4.49 3.06
CA ILE A 273 7.79 -4.78 1.72
C ILE A 273 6.59 -5.72 1.78
N ASP A 274 5.62 -5.52 0.88
CA ASP A 274 4.44 -6.37 0.77
C ASP A 274 4.85 -7.70 0.12
N VAL A 275 4.65 -8.81 0.82
CA VAL A 275 4.94 -10.18 0.35
C VAL A 275 3.72 -11.07 0.58
N LEU A 276 3.71 -12.27 -0.01
CA LEU A 276 2.67 -13.27 0.23
C LEU A 276 2.59 -13.60 1.73
N TRP A 277 1.39 -13.84 2.24
CA TRP A 277 1.17 -14.16 3.66
C TRP A 277 2.00 -15.38 4.12
N ASP A 278 2.10 -16.40 3.27
CA ASP A 278 2.78 -17.67 3.54
C ASP A 278 4.28 -17.65 3.18
N ALA A 279 4.81 -16.52 2.71
CA ALA A 279 6.25 -16.37 2.44
C ALA A 279 7.11 -16.43 3.73
N LYS A 280 6.50 -16.60 4.91
CA LYS A 280 7.21 -16.90 6.17
C LYS A 280 7.59 -18.38 6.29
N ASP A 281 6.90 -19.28 5.61
CA ASP A 281 7.10 -20.74 5.70
C ASP A 281 8.03 -21.31 4.62
N GLN A 282 8.54 -20.46 3.72
CA GLN A 282 9.57 -20.84 2.72
C GLN A 282 10.99 -20.90 3.30
N PHE A 283 11.13 -20.91 4.63
CA PHE A 283 12.41 -21.04 5.32
C PHE A 283 12.51 -22.43 5.97
N PRO A 284 13.68 -23.10 5.91
CA PRO A 284 13.85 -24.43 6.52
C PRO A 284 13.50 -24.41 8.01
N LYS A 285 12.79 -25.43 8.48
CA LYS A 285 12.37 -25.62 9.89
C LYS A 285 13.53 -25.79 10.88
N ASP A 286 14.76 -25.92 10.38
CA ASP A 286 15.98 -26.14 11.17
C ASP A 286 16.79 -24.84 11.40
N PHE A 287 16.18 -23.67 11.28
CA PHE A 287 16.84 -22.41 11.61
C PHE A 287 16.91 -22.22 13.14
N THR A 288 17.83 -22.93 13.80
CA THR A 288 18.26 -22.66 15.18
C THR A 288 19.31 -21.54 15.16
N ALA A 289 18.93 -20.37 15.68
CA ALA A 289 19.86 -19.29 15.98
C ALA A 289 20.52 -19.59 17.34
N GLU A 290 21.68 -20.23 17.33
CA GLU A 290 22.53 -20.32 18.52
C GLU A 290 23.35 -19.04 18.71
N GLU A 291 23.43 -18.62 19.97
CA GLU A 291 24.09 -17.42 20.46
C GLU A 291 25.55 -17.30 20.01
N LEU A 292 25.90 -16.19 19.34
CA LEU A 292 27.27 -15.67 19.33
C LEU A 292 27.23 -14.14 19.39
N ASN A 293 27.75 -13.62 20.50
CA ASN A 293 28.04 -12.21 20.72
C ASN A 293 28.81 -11.62 19.53
N HIS A 294 28.32 -10.48 19.03
CA HIS A 294 28.91 -9.68 17.95
C HIS A 294 29.12 -10.43 16.63
N THR A 295 28.05 -10.65 15.87
CA THR A 295 27.91 -10.35 14.40
C THR A 295 26.56 -10.93 13.97
N TYR A 296 25.56 -10.07 13.78
CA TYR A 296 24.24 -10.51 13.36
C TYR A 296 24.25 -11.05 11.93
N ILE A 297 24.06 -12.36 11.75
CA ILE A 297 23.54 -12.93 10.51
C ILE A 297 22.01 -12.98 10.64
N PHE A 298 21.38 -11.83 10.46
CA PHE A 298 20.00 -11.81 10.00
C PHE A 298 20.03 -11.95 8.48
N ILE A 299 19.41 -12.98 7.92
CA ILE A 299 19.07 -12.99 6.49
C ILE A 299 18.00 -11.92 6.28
N ARG A 300 18.43 -10.67 6.12
CA ARG A 300 17.58 -9.52 5.75
C ARG A 300 17.59 -9.43 4.23
N TYR A 301 16.47 -9.76 3.62
CA TYR A 301 16.16 -9.25 2.29
C TYR A 301 16.22 -7.73 2.40
N PHE A 302 17.17 -7.13 1.68
CA PHE A 302 17.41 -5.70 1.66
C PHE A 302 17.40 -5.26 0.22
N PHE A 303 16.59 -4.24 -0.06
CA PHE A 303 16.42 -3.69 -1.38
C PHE A 303 16.77 -2.20 -1.33
N ARG A 304 17.58 -1.77 -2.29
CA ARG A 304 17.96 -0.36 -2.44
C ARG A 304 17.50 0.15 -3.79
N ILE A 305 16.67 1.17 -3.75
CA ILE A 305 16.18 1.90 -4.91
C ILE A 305 17.04 3.16 -5.03
N LEU A 306 17.71 3.31 -6.16
CA LEU A 306 18.54 4.48 -6.46
C LEU A 306 17.79 5.41 -7.39
N MET A 307 17.71 6.67 -6.99
CA MET A 307 17.04 7.74 -7.71
C MET A 307 18.04 8.87 -8.03
N LEU A 308 17.70 9.70 -9.00
CA LEU A 308 18.43 10.92 -9.37
C LEU A 308 17.42 12.07 -9.50
N LEU A 309 17.88 13.32 -9.33
CA LEU A 309 17.09 14.53 -9.59
C LEU A 309 17.16 14.92 -11.05
#